data_AF-A0A7L4N879-F1
#
_entry.id   AF-A0A7L4N879-F1
#
_cell.length_a   1.000
_cell.length_b   1.000
_cell.length_c   1.000
_cell.angle_alpha   90.00
_cell.angle_beta   90.00
_cell.angle_gamma   90.00
#
_symmetry.space_group_name_H-M   'P 1'
#
loop_
_entity.id
_entity.type
_entity.pdbx_description
1 polymer ?
#
loop_
_entity_poly.entity_id
_entity_poly.type
_entity_poly.pdbx_seq_one_letter_code
_entity_poly.pdbx_strand_id
1 'polypeptide(L)' 'LTGNLFSVQVMPSTVKTDNGPAYASQNTRHFLHLWGVDHTLGIPHSPTSQAIVECAHGT' A
#
# COMPACT_ATOMS: atom_id res chain seq x y z
N LEU A 1 -20.23 -24.13 -19.18
CA LEU A 1 -20.28 -22.78 -18.57
C LEU A 1 -18.98 -22.59 -17.81
N THR A 2 -18.03 -21.90 -18.41
CA THR A 2 -16.66 -21.69 -17.90
C THR A 2 -16.71 -20.77 -16.69
N GLY A 3 -16.10 -21.19 -15.59
CA GLY A 3 -16.27 -20.58 -14.27
C GLY A 3 -15.81 -19.13 -14.21
N ASN A 4 -16.63 -18.29 -13.59
CA ASN A 4 -16.13 -17.03 -13.05
C ASN A 4 -15.15 -17.39 -11.92
N LEU A 5 -13.86 -17.23 -12.17
CA LEU A 5 -12.86 -17.16 -11.11
C LEU A 5 -13.30 -16.03 -10.18
N PHE A 6 -13.70 -16.39 -8.96
CA PHE A 6 -14.02 -15.41 -7.93
C PHE A 6 -12.80 -14.50 -7.76
N SER A 7 -12.92 -13.23 -8.12
CA SER A 7 -11.91 -12.23 -7.78
C SER A 7 -12.01 -12.00 -6.27
N VAL A 8 -11.26 -12.80 -5.50
CA VAL A 8 -11.07 -12.56 -4.06
C VAL A 8 -10.05 -11.43 -3.95
N GLN A 9 -10.53 -10.20 -4.14
CA GLN A 9 -9.76 -9.02 -3.78
C GLN A 9 -9.82 -8.91 -2.25
N VAL A 10 -8.85 -9.50 -1.57
CA VAL A 10 -8.66 -9.29 -0.14
C VAL A 10 -8.25 -7.83 0.04
N MET A 11 -9.13 -7.01 0.60
CA MET A 11 -8.76 -5.66 1.03
C MET A 11 -7.72 -5.81 2.15
N PRO A 12 -6.51 -5.24 2.03
CA PRO A 12 -5.54 -5.30 3.09
C PRO A 12 -6.03 -4.48 4.29
N SER A 13 -5.94 -5.02 5.50
CA SER A 13 -6.25 -4.29 6.73
C SER A 13 -5.22 -3.21 7.05
N THR A 14 -4.01 -3.33 6.50
CA THR A 14 -2.91 -2.39 6.69
C THR A 14 -2.11 -2.25 5.40
N VAL A 15 -1.76 -1.01 5.04
CA VAL A 15 -0.86 -0.70 3.94
C VAL A 15 0.34 0.09 4.46
N LYS A 16 1.53 -0.29 4.02
CA LYS A 16 2.77 0.44 4.30
C LYS A 16 3.34 1.01 3.02
N THR A 17 3.53 2.32 2.96
CA THR A 17 4.04 3.02 1.77
C THR A 17 5.28 3.83 2.11
N ASP A 18 5.97 4.34 1.10
CA ASP A 18 7.05 5.31 1.31
C ASP A 18 6.50 6.65 1.87
N ASN A 19 7.41 7.50 2.33
CA ASN A 19 7.13 8.83 2.87
C ASN A 19 6.96 9.92 1.78
N GLY A 20 6.84 9.53 0.53
CA GLY A 20 6.69 10.44 -0.59
C GLY A 20 5.44 11.31 -0.44
N PRO A 21 5.46 12.53 -0.99
CA PRO A 21 4.40 13.52 -0.79
C PRO A 21 3.02 13.03 -1.25
N ALA A 22 2.96 12.11 -2.21
CA ALA A 22 1.70 11.50 -2.66
C ALA A 22 1.03 10.67 -1.55
N TYR A 23 1.81 9.83 -0.86
CA TYR A 23 1.31 8.94 0.20
C TYR A 23 1.27 9.61 1.56
N ALA A 24 2.15 10.57 1.85
CA ALA A 24 2.09 11.38 3.06
C ALA A 24 0.94 12.41 3.06
N SER A 25 0.24 12.59 1.94
CA SER A 25 -0.84 13.58 1.82
C SER A 25 -2.05 13.24 2.69
N GLN A 26 -2.76 14.28 3.14
CA GLN A 26 -3.98 14.13 3.93
C GLN A 26 -5.09 13.44 3.13
N ASN A 27 -5.18 13.70 1.83
CA ASN A 27 -6.18 13.09 0.94
C ASN A 27 -6.00 11.57 0.87
N THR A 28 -4.76 11.10 0.75
CA THR A 28 -4.45 9.67 0.71
C THR A 28 -4.77 9.00 2.05
N ARG A 29 -4.40 9.63 3.17
CA ARG A 29 -4.76 9.13 4.51
C ARG A 29 -6.28 9.05 4.72
N HIS A 30 -7.00 10.09 4.29
CA HIS A 30 -8.45 10.13 4.41
C HIS A 30 -9.11 9.04 3.57
N PHE A 31 -8.64 8.83 2.34
CA PHE A 31 -9.12 7.77 1.46
C PHE A 31 -8.93 6.38 2.08
N LEU A 32 -7.73 6.08 2.60
CA LEU A 32 -7.43 4.80 3.23
C LEU A 32 -8.26 4.57 4.51
N HIS A 33 -8.46 5.62 5.30
CA HIS A 33 -9.29 5.55 6.49
C HIS A 33 -10.77 5.26 6.15
N LEU A 34 -11.32 5.89 5.10
CA LEU A 34 -12.67 5.58 4.62
C LEU A 34 -12.83 4.11 4.19
N TRP A 35 -11.73 3.50 3.74
CA TRP A 35 -11.69 2.11 3.30
C TRP A 35 -11.38 1.12 4.43
N GLY A 36 -11.23 1.61 5.66
CA GLY A 36 -10.88 0.78 6.83
C GLY A 36 -9.46 0.23 6.79
N VAL A 37 -8.57 0.85 6.01
CA VAL A 37 -7.17 0.43 5.87
C VAL A 37 -6.31 1.28 6.79
N ASP A 38 -5.58 0.62 7.69
CA ASP A 38 -4.55 1.28 8.49
C ASP A 38 -3.38 1.68 7.59
N HIS A 39 -2.98 2.94 7.64
CA HIS A 39 -1.89 3.44 6.82
C HIS A 39 -0.68 3.75 7.67
N THR A 40 0.36 2.93 7.52
CA THR A 40 1.65 3.16 8.17
C THR A 40 2.64 3.71 7.16
N LEU A 41 3.30 4.83 7.47
CA LEU A 41 4.40 5.29 6.64
C LEU A 41 5.68 4.49 6.93
N GLY A 42 6.51 4.31 5.91
CA GLY A 42 7.85 3.75 6.04
C GLY A 42 8.69 4.52 7.07
N ILE A 43 9.74 3.89 7.59
CA ILE A 43 10.73 4.63 8.38
C ILE A 43 11.48 5.54 7.41
N PRO A 44 11.55 6.87 7.65
CA PRO A 44 12.29 7.77 6.77
C PRO A 44 13.72 7.25 6.56
N HIS A 45 14.17 7.20 5.31
CA HIS A 45 15.51 6.78 4.90
C HIS A 45 15.96 5.38 5.34
N SER A 46 15.04 4.47 5.69
CA SER A 46 15.42 3.09 5.98
C SER A 46 15.47 2.25 4.71
N PRO A 47 16.67 1.75 4.31
CA PRO A 47 16.82 0.95 3.08
C PRO A 47 15.94 -0.30 3.11
N THR A 48 15.78 -0.92 4.27
CA THR A 48 14.95 -2.13 4.45
C THR A 48 13.46 -1.87 4.20
N SER A 49 12.97 -0.66 4.52
CA SER A 49 11.57 -0.31 4.31
C SER A 49 11.24 -0.03 2.84
N GLN A 50 12.25 0.36 2.05
CA GLN A 50 12.13 0.61 0.62
C GLN A 50 12.48 -0.64 -0.21
N ALA A 51 13.28 -1.56 0.34
CA ALA A 51 13.74 -2.77 -0.34
C ALA A 51 12.62 -3.63 -0.95
N ILE A 52 11.42 -3.70 -0.36
CA ILE A 52 10.28 -4.46 -0.92
C ILE A 52 9.75 -3.77 -2.17
N VAL A 53 9.53 -2.45 -2.10
CA VAL A 53 9.07 -1.63 -3.24
C VAL A 53 10.13 -1.64 -4.33
N GLU A 54 11.39 -1.41 -3.98
CA GLU A 54 12.54 -1.43 -4.89
C GLU A 54 12.76 -2.82 -5.53
N CYS A 55 12.55 -3.92 -4.79
CA CYS A 55 12.61 -5.28 -5.33
C CYS A 55 11.46 -5.59 -6.30
N ALA A 56 10.25 -5.10 -6.00
CA ALA A 56 9.11 -5.22 -6.92
C ALA A 56 9.28 -4.34 -8.18
N HIS A 57 10.05 -3.26 -8.07
CA HIS A 57 10.42 -2.36 -9.16
C HIS A 57 11.68 -2.84 -9.91
N GLY A 58 12.22 -4.01 -9.56
CA GLY A 58 13.33 -4.66 -10.26
C GLY A 58 12.96 -4.95 -11.72
N THR A 59 13.86 -4.56 -12.62
CA THR A 59 13.74 -4.57 -14.08
C THR A 59 13.69 -5.97 -14.67
#